data_AF-A0A9E1IMZ8-F1
#
_entry.id   AF-A0A9E1IMZ8-F1
#
_cell.length_a   1.000
_cell.length_b   1.000
_cell.length_c   1.000
_cell.angle_alpha   90.00
_cell.angle_beta   90.00
_cell.angle_gamma   90.00
#
_symmetry.space_group_name_H-M   'P 1'
#
loop_
_entity.id
_entity.type
_entity.pdbx_description
1 polymer ?
#
loop_
_entity_poly.entity_id
_entity_poly.type
_entity_poly.pdbx_seq_one_letter_code
_entity_poly.pdbx_strand_id
1 'polypeptide(L)'
;LLIIRPPTDQGTWAAEQPLRSGCFSVVVVTDPLPRGRAGQRWALATEQGQCTAVIVRHKRGPNTRLPADIRLSLTNGDVFVLRNRGGRTGANSHMALPTAANPWG
;
A
#
# COMPACT_ATOMS: atom_id res chain seq x y z
N LEU A 1 8.42 11.04 11.53
CA LEU A 1 8.67 10.07 10.44
C LEU A 1 9.55 8.96 10.99
N LEU A 2 9.12 7.69 10.88
CA LEU A 2 9.90 6.52 11.31
C LEU A 2 10.22 5.68 10.06
N ILE A 3 11.49 5.29 9.89
CA ILE A 3 11.94 4.43 8.80
C ILE A 3 12.38 3.10 9.38
N ILE A 4 11.74 2.01 8.95
CA ILE A 4 12.06 0.65 9.40
C ILE A 4 12.74 -0.07 8.23
N ARG A 5 13.95 -0.59 8.47
CA ARG A 5 14.72 -1.39 7.50
C ARG A 5 14.88 -2.81 8.06
N PRO A 6 13.88 -3.67 7.88
CA PRO A 6 13.95 -5.03 8.39
C PRO A 6 14.91 -5.87 7.53
N PRO A 7 15.45 -6.97 8.07
CA PRO A 7 16.07 -8.02 7.26
C PRO A 7 15.12 -8.50 6.16
N THR A 8 15.67 -8.98 5.04
CA THR A 8 14.93 -9.31 3.80
C THR A 8 13.77 -10.29 4.02
N ASP A 9 13.91 -11.21 4.97
CA ASP A 9 12.93 -12.24 5.32
C ASP A 9 11.89 -11.78 6.37
N GLN A 10 12.15 -10.68 7.08
CA GLN A 10 11.30 -10.18 8.15
C GLN A 10 10.39 -9.02 7.73
N GLY A 11 10.51 -8.53 6.49
CA GLY A 11 9.74 -7.37 6.02
C GLY A 11 8.24 -7.47 6.24
N THR A 12 7.66 -8.66 6.01
CA THR A 12 6.23 -8.86 6.21
C THR A 12 5.79 -8.74 7.68
N TRP A 13 6.56 -9.34 8.58
CA TRP A 13 6.29 -9.30 10.02
C TRP A 13 6.57 -7.91 10.60
N ALA A 14 7.65 -7.28 10.17
CA ALA A 14 8.07 -5.96 10.64
C ALA A 14 7.07 -4.87 10.28
N ALA A 15 6.45 -4.94 9.09
CA ALA A 15 5.39 -4.03 8.70
C ALA A 15 4.09 -4.26 9.50
N GLU A 16 3.80 -5.48 9.94
CA GLU A 16 2.59 -5.76 10.75
C GLU A 16 2.62 -5.06 12.11
N GLN A 17 3.81 -4.87 12.70
CA GLN A 17 3.94 -4.25 14.03
C GLN A 17 3.45 -2.80 14.08
N PRO A 18 3.94 -1.87 13.23
CA PRO A 18 3.42 -0.51 13.20
C PRO A 18 1.95 -0.47 12.78
N LEU A 19 1.50 -1.35 11.87
CA LEU A 19 0.09 -1.43 11.48
C LEU A 19 -0.82 -1.73 12.68
N ARG A 20 -0.41 -2.65 13.55
CA ARG A 20 -1.18 -3.06 14.73
C ARG A 20 -1.03 -2.11 15.92
N SER A 21 0.02 -1.30 15.95
CA SER A 21 0.42 -0.54 17.15
C SER A 21 -0.55 0.53 17.62
N GLY A 22 -1.41 1.06 16.72
CA GLY A 22 -2.23 2.25 17.02
C GLY A 22 -1.45 3.56 17.08
N CYS A 23 -0.13 3.54 16.85
CA CYS A 23 0.72 4.73 16.97
C CYS A 23 0.82 5.58 15.69
N PHE A 24 0.35 5.06 14.55
CA PHE A 24 0.53 5.68 13.25
C PHE A 24 -0.80 5.75 12.50
N SER A 25 -1.11 6.90 11.91
CA SER A 25 -2.29 7.06 11.04
C SER A 25 -2.07 6.45 9.66
N VAL A 26 -0.82 6.43 9.18
CA VAL A 26 -0.42 5.91 7.87
C VAL A 26 0.88 5.12 7.99
N VAL A 27 0.90 3.93 7.38
CA VAL A 27 2.10 3.11 7.23
C VAL A 27 2.32 2.84 5.74
N VAL A 28 3.48 3.24 5.23
CA VAL A 28 3.86 3.01 3.84
C VAL A 28 4.79 1.81 3.78
N VAL A 29 4.45 0.83 2.95
CA VAL A 29 5.29 -0.35 2.73
C VAL A 29 5.73 -0.44 1.28
N THR A 30 7.04 -0.44 1.11
CA THR A 30 7.74 -0.84 -0.11
C THR A 30 8.24 -2.28 0.09
N ASP A 31 8.21 -3.09 -0.98
CA ASP A 31 8.58 -4.52 -1.07
C ASP A 31 9.50 -5.10 0.04
N PRO A 32 9.30 -6.34 0.55
CA PRO A 32 8.46 -7.43 0.03
C PRO A 32 6.98 -7.35 0.41
N LEU A 33 6.10 -7.60 -0.58
CA LEU A 33 4.65 -7.69 -0.35
C LEU A 33 4.21 -8.99 0.35
N PRO A 34 3.19 -8.93 1.22
CA PRO A 34 2.70 -10.11 1.89
C PRO A 34 2.01 -11.04 0.89
N ARG A 35 2.30 -12.34 0.99
CA ARG A 35 1.68 -13.39 0.16
C ARG A 35 0.72 -14.24 0.99
N GLY A 36 -0.27 -14.81 0.33
CA GLY A 36 -1.24 -15.70 0.98
C GLY A 36 -1.93 -15.06 2.18
N ARG A 37 -1.87 -15.72 3.34
CA ARG A 37 -2.55 -15.28 4.58
C ARG A 37 -2.00 -13.99 5.17
N ALA A 38 -0.76 -13.60 4.84
CA ALA A 38 -0.17 -12.39 5.39
C ALA A 38 -0.93 -11.12 4.96
N GLY A 39 -1.55 -11.11 3.77
CA GLY A 39 -2.37 -9.98 3.34
C GLY A 39 -3.60 -9.77 4.23
N GLN A 40 -4.24 -10.86 4.66
CA GLN A 40 -5.40 -10.79 5.58
C GLN A 40 -4.98 -10.35 6.98
N ARG A 41 -3.81 -10.81 7.45
CA ARG A 41 -3.24 -10.35 8.72
C ARG A 41 -3.00 -8.85 8.71
N TRP A 42 -2.49 -8.30 7.61
CA TRP A 42 -2.29 -6.86 7.49
C TRP A 42 -3.60 -6.07 7.47
N ALA A 43 -4.63 -6.55 6.76
CA ALA A 43 -5.94 -5.91 6.80
C ALA A 43 -6.52 -5.88 8.22
N LEU A 44 -6.40 -6.98 8.96
CA LEU A 44 -6.80 -7.02 10.36
C LEU A 44 -5.94 -6.11 11.24
N ALA A 45 -4.63 -6.06 11.02
CA ALA A 45 -3.72 -5.20 11.76
C ALA A 45 -4.05 -3.72 11.53
N THR A 46 -4.36 -3.30 10.29
CA THR A 46 -4.81 -1.93 10.00
C THR A 46 -6.10 -1.58 10.71
N GLU A 47 -7.06 -2.50 10.77
CA GLU A 47 -8.31 -2.29 11.49
C GLU A 47 -8.06 -2.15 13.01
N GLN A 48 -7.20 -3.01 13.58
CA GLN A 48 -6.84 -2.98 15.00
C GLN A 48 -6.09 -1.70 15.40
N GLY A 49 -5.11 -1.29 14.61
CA GLY A 49 -4.35 -0.06 14.85
C GLY A 49 -5.04 1.20 14.33
N GLN A 50 -6.25 1.08 13.79
CA GLN A 50 -7.04 2.18 13.21
C GLN A 50 -6.22 3.05 12.24
N CYS A 51 -5.43 2.40 11.37
CA CYS A 51 -4.51 3.05 10.46
C CYS A 51 -4.74 2.69 8.99
N THR A 52 -4.14 3.49 8.10
CA THR A 52 -4.14 3.21 6.66
C THR A 52 -2.82 2.61 6.22
N ALA A 53 -2.86 1.41 5.62
CA ALA A 53 -1.70 0.84 4.92
C ALA A 53 -1.65 1.32 3.46
N VAL A 54 -0.55 1.95 3.07
CA VAL A 54 -0.26 2.29 1.67
C VAL A 54 0.83 1.38 1.15
N ILE A 55 0.50 0.60 0.13
CA ILE A 55 1.41 -0.41 -0.42
C ILE A 55 1.81 0.02 -1.82
N VAL A 56 3.10 0.31 -2.00
CA VAL A 56 3.66 0.78 -3.28
C VAL A 56 4.47 -0.34 -3.91
N ARG A 57 4.15 -0.70 -5.16
CA ARG A 57 4.83 -1.78 -5.89
C ARG A 57 5.03 -1.44 -7.36
N HIS A 58 6.09 -2.00 -7.94
CA HIS A 58 6.28 -1.95 -9.39
C HIS A 58 5.32 -2.91 -10.12
N LYS A 59 4.81 -2.46 -11.28
CA LYS A 59 3.83 -3.18 -12.12
C LYS A 59 4.31 -4.55 -12.62
N ARG A 60 5.63 -4.77 -12.70
CA ARG A 60 6.24 -6.04 -13.17
C ARG A 60 6.26 -7.16 -12.12
N GLY A 61 5.81 -6.90 -10.89
CA GLY A 61 5.77 -7.91 -9.83
C GLY A 61 4.61 -8.92 -10.00
N PRO A 62 4.70 -10.09 -9.34
CA PRO A 62 3.62 -11.08 -9.34
C PRO A 62 2.31 -10.44 -8.87
N ASN A 63 1.19 -10.84 -9.49
CA ASN A 63 -0.13 -10.31 -9.15
C ASN A 63 -0.62 -10.86 -7.80
N THR A 64 -0.02 -10.37 -6.71
CA THR A 64 -0.49 -10.69 -5.36
C THR A 64 -1.81 -9.96 -5.14
N ARG A 65 -2.88 -10.73 -4.96
CA ARG A 65 -4.20 -10.22 -4.57
C ARG A 65 -4.16 -9.89 -3.08
N LEU A 66 -3.89 -8.63 -2.76
CA LEU A 66 -4.02 -8.12 -1.41
C LEU A 66 -5.48 -7.76 -1.12
N PRO A 67 -5.97 -8.00 0.11
CA PRO A 67 -7.28 -7.56 0.56
C PRO A 67 -7.27 -6.05 0.84
N ALA A 68 -7.02 -5.24 -0.19
CA ALA A 68 -7.11 -3.78 -0.11
C ALA A 68 -8.52 -3.31 -0.48
N ASP A 69 -9.03 -2.30 0.22
CA ASP A 69 -10.31 -1.69 -0.11
C ASP A 69 -10.23 -0.95 -1.45
N ILE A 70 -9.13 -0.25 -1.72
CA ILE A 70 -8.86 0.39 -3.00
C ILE A 70 -7.56 -0.17 -3.59
N ARG A 71 -7.57 -0.46 -4.90
CA ARG A 71 -6.36 -0.78 -5.66
C ARG A 71 -6.27 0.13 -6.87
N LEU A 72 -5.16 0.83 -6.99
CA LEU A 72 -4.86 1.73 -8.09
C LEU A 72 -3.70 1.20 -8.91
N SER A 73 -3.70 1.49 -10.20
CA SER A 73 -2.56 1.32 -11.08
C SER A 73 -2.25 2.64 -11.74
N LEU A 74 -0.98 3.04 -11.73
CA LEU A 74 -0.50 4.20 -12.46
C LEU A 74 0.16 3.72 -13.76
N THR A 75 -0.19 4.33 -14.89
CA THR A 75 0.45 4.05 -16.18
C THR A 75 0.43 5.34 -17.00
N ASN A 76 1.61 5.83 -17.41
CA ASN A 76 1.75 7.04 -18.24
C ASN A 76 1.02 8.29 -17.69
N GLY A 77 0.99 8.49 -16.36
CA GLY A 77 0.26 9.60 -15.72
C GLY A 77 -1.23 9.32 -15.47
N ASP A 78 -1.79 8.28 -16.07
CA ASP A 78 -3.16 7.87 -15.81
C ASP A 78 -3.29 6.99 -14.56
N VAL A 79 -4.34 7.22 -13.78
CA VAL A 79 -4.71 6.41 -12.63
C VAL A 79 -5.91 5.54 -12.99
N PHE A 80 -5.74 4.24 -12.83
CA PHE A 80 -6.77 3.23 -13.06
C PHE A 80 -7.22 2.61 -11.74
N VAL A 81 -8.53 2.62 -11.47
CA VAL A 81 -9.11 1.93 -10.31
C VAL A 81 -9.32 0.45 -10.64
N LEU A 82 -8.40 -0.40 -10.14
CA LEU A 82 -8.44 -1.85 -10.29
C LEU A 82 -9.38 -2.54 -9.29
N ARG A 83 -9.60 -1.93 -8.12
CA ARG A 83 -10.56 -2.38 -7.11
C ARG A 83 -11.05 -1.19 -6.30
N ASN A 84 -12.34 -1.22 -5.96
CA ASN A 84 -12.96 -0.32 -5.00
C ASN A 84 -14.03 -1.10 -4.21
N ARG A 85 -13.77 -1.39 -2.93
CA ARG A 85 -14.72 -2.08 -2.06
C ARG A 85 -15.87 -1.13 -1.74
N GLY A 86 -17.07 -1.45 -2.22
CA GLY A 86 -18.26 -0.62 -2.05
C GLY A 86 -18.47 0.47 -3.11
N GLY A 87 -17.61 0.54 -4.14
CA GLY A 87 -17.74 1.52 -5.22
C GLY A 87 -17.60 0.93 -6.62
N ARG A 88 -17.64 1.80 -7.64
CA ARG A 88 -17.51 1.41 -9.04
C ARG A 88 -16.04 1.14 -9.39
N THR A 89 -15.79 0.07 -10.13
CA THR A 89 -14.48 -0.25 -10.73
C THR A 89 -14.44 0.19 -12.19
N GLY A 90 -13.26 0.27 -12.80
CA GLY A 90 -13.12 0.64 -14.22
C GLY A 90 -13.24 2.13 -14.51
N ALA A 91 -13.36 2.97 -13.48
CA ALA A 91 -13.15 4.41 -13.62
C ALA A 91 -11.67 4.70 -13.83
N ASN A 92 -11.39 5.52 -14.83
CA ASN A 92 -10.08 6.05 -15.19
C ASN A 92 -10.13 7.57 -15.05
N SER A 93 -9.15 8.10 -14.33
CA SER A 93 -8.95 9.54 -14.21
C SER A 93 -7.51 9.86 -14.58
N HIS A 94 -7.35 10.84 -15.47
CA HIS A 94 -6.05 11.43 -15.71
C HIS A 94 -5.65 12.19 -14.45
N MET A 95 -4.57 11.78 -13.80
CA MET A 95 -3.99 12.52 -12.69
C MET A 95 -2.81 13.29 -13.28
N ALA A 96 -2.94 14.61 -13.39
CA ALA A 96 -1.76 15.43 -13.61
C ALA A 96 -0.80 15.16 -12.44
N LEU A 97 0.28 14.42 -12.71
CA LEU A 97 1.32 14.26 -11.71
C LEU A 97 1.77 15.66 -11.34
N PRO A 98 1.82 16.02 -10.05
CA PRO A 98 2.37 17.31 -9.67
C PRO A 98 3.75 17.40 -10.31
N THR A 99 3.96 18.41 -11.16
CA THR A 99 5.29 18.77 -11.67
C THR A 99 6.17 18.81 -10.45
N ALA A 100 7.15 17.91 -10.36
CA ALA A 100 7.88 17.64 -9.13
C ALA A 100 8.25 18.97 -8.45
N ALA A 101 7.48 19.36 -7.43
CA ALA A 101 7.96 20.32 -6.46
C ALA A 101 9.00 19.51 -5.73
N ASN A 102 10.26 19.68 -6.13
CA ASN A 102 11.38 19.00 -5.54
C ASN A 102 11.26 19.16 -4.02
N PRO A 103 10.82 18.14 -3.24
CA PRO A 103 10.54 18.35 -1.83
C PRO A 103 11.84 18.51 -1.04
N TRP A 104 12.99 18.33 -1.70
CA TRP A 104 14.31 18.25 -1.10
C TRP A 104 15.35 19.20 -1.72
N GLY A 105 14.97 20.04 -2.70
CA GLY A 105 15.91 20.96 -3.36
C GLY A 105 16.74 20.32 -4.46
#